data_AF-A0A7S2IYB5-F1
#
_entry.id   AF-A0A7S2IYB5-F1
#
_cell.length_a   1.000
_cell.length_b   1.000
_cell.length_c   1.000
_cell.angle_alpha   90.00
_cell.angle_beta   90.00
_cell.angle_gamma   90.00
#
_symmetry.space_group_name_H-M   'P 1'
#
loop_
_entity.id
_entity.type
_entity.pdbx_description
1 polymer ?
#
loop_
_entity_poly.entity_id
_entity_poly.type
_entity_poly.pdbx_seq_one_letter_code
_entity_poly.pdbx_strand_id
1 'polypeptide(L)'
;ADRLGAANDALHDDPTVAARIFHLYLPVYFFVRELVEQHRATGSTSAVAIGLSAPQGCGKTTLVELLVDAFAADGLSCAAVSIDDFYLTGREQDIVAATHASNPLLQVRGNAGTHDLALG
;
A
#
# COMPACT_ATOMS: atom_id res chain seq x y z
N ALA A 1 24.13 16.93 -7.53
CA ALA A 1 24.62 15.87 -8.42
C ALA A 1 24.93 14.64 -7.56
N ASP A 2 24.31 13.53 -7.92
CA ASP A 2 24.79 12.17 -7.69
C ASP A 2 24.71 11.54 -6.28
N ARG A 3 23.49 11.29 -5.81
CA ARG A 3 23.20 10.10 -4.97
C ARG A 3 22.19 9.13 -5.60
N LEU A 4 21.65 9.49 -6.77
CA LEU A 4 20.75 8.66 -7.57
C LEU A 4 21.46 8.01 -8.77
N GLY A 5 22.62 8.50 -9.21
CA GLY A 5 23.32 7.97 -10.39
C GLY A 5 24.05 6.67 -10.08
N ALA A 6 24.80 6.61 -8.98
CA ALA A 6 25.58 5.41 -8.63
C ALA A 6 24.72 4.18 -8.21
N ALA A 7 23.48 4.38 -7.77
CA ALA A 7 22.56 3.27 -7.42
C ALA A 7 21.70 2.79 -8.62
N ASN A 8 21.54 3.63 -9.65
CA ASN A 8 20.74 3.29 -10.83
C ASN A 8 21.44 2.30 -11.76
N ASP A 9 22.77 2.38 -11.88
CA ASP A 9 23.53 1.53 -12.81
C ASP A 9 23.60 0.06 -12.34
N ALA A 10 23.51 -0.21 -11.03
CA ALA A 10 23.55 -1.57 -10.49
C ALA A 10 22.17 -2.27 -10.48
N LEU A 11 21.06 -1.52 -10.57
CA LEU A 11 19.71 -2.07 -10.57
C LEU A 11 19.26 -2.59 -11.95
N HIS A 12 19.91 -2.11 -13.01
CA HIS A 12 19.51 -2.34 -14.40
C HIS A 12 19.77 -3.77 -14.90
N ASP A 13 20.73 -4.47 -14.32
CA ASP A 13 21.18 -5.80 -14.77
C ASP A 13 20.75 -6.96 -13.86
N ASP A 14 19.95 -6.71 -12.80
CA ASP A 14 19.38 -7.79 -11.99
C ASP A 14 18.14 -8.39 -12.69
N PRO A 15 18.21 -9.64 -13.17
CA PRO A 15 17.09 -10.28 -13.86
C PRO A 15 15.84 -10.39 -12.97
N THR A 16 15.99 -10.41 -11.65
CA THR A 16 14.86 -10.45 -10.72
C THR A 16 14.16 -9.09 -10.60
N VAL A 17 14.91 -7.99 -10.70
CA VAL A 17 14.35 -6.63 -10.77
C VAL A 17 13.61 -6.46 -12.07
N ALA A 18 14.22 -6.84 -13.20
CA ALA A 18 13.56 -6.80 -14.51
C ALA A 18 12.27 -7.63 -14.50
N ALA A 19 12.29 -8.86 -13.98
CA ALA A 19 11.11 -9.71 -13.88
C ALA A 19 9.98 -9.04 -13.06
N ARG A 20 10.31 -8.41 -11.92
CA ARG A 20 9.31 -7.67 -11.12
C ARG A 20 8.73 -6.48 -11.88
N ILE A 21 9.56 -5.71 -12.58
CA ILE A 21 9.11 -4.57 -13.37
C ILE A 21 8.12 -5.03 -14.45
N PHE A 22 8.52 -5.99 -15.27
CA PHE A 22 7.75 -6.41 -16.44
C PHE A 22 6.55 -7.29 -16.11
N HIS A 23 6.62 -8.11 -15.07
CA HIS A 23 5.57 -9.08 -14.75
C HIS A 23 4.70 -8.70 -13.55
N LEU A 24 5.06 -7.66 -12.78
CA LEU A 24 4.27 -7.21 -11.64
C LEU A 24 4.00 -5.71 -11.66
N TYR A 25 5.03 -4.87 -11.69
CA TYR A 25 4.86 -3.42 -11.50
C TYR A 25 4.15 -2.76 -12.68
N LEU A 26 4.64 -2.97 -13.91
CA LEU A 26 4.02 -2.41 -15.11
C LEU A 26 2.59 -2.91 -15.33
N PRO A 27 2.29 -4.23 -15.26
CA PRO A 27 0.92 -4.71 -15.39
C PRO A 27 -0.05 -4.09 -14.38
N VAL A 28 0.36 -3.97 -13.11
CA VAL A 28 -0.49 -3.37 -12.07
C VAL A 28 -0.68 -1.87 -12.32
N TYR A 29 0.37 -1.16 -12.70
CA TYR A 29 0.29 0.26 -13.06
C TYR A 29 -0.70 0.48 -14.21
N PHE A 30 -0.59 -0.25 -15.32
CA PHE A 30 -1.48 -0.09 -16.47
C PHE A 30 -2.92 -0.48 -16.13
N PHE A 31 -3.12 -1.54 -15.36
CA PHE A 31 -4.44 -1.93 -14.88
C PHE A 31 -5.10 -0.82 -14.06
N VAL A 32 -4.39 -0.26 -13.08
CA VAL A 32 -4.93 0.83 -12.25
C VAL A 32 -5.15 2.10 -13.08
N ARG A 33 -4.25 2.42 -14.02
CA ARG A 33 -4.41 3.57 -14.92
C ARG A 33 -5.68 3.45 -15.75
N GLU A 34 -5.95 2.27 -16.31
CA GLU A 34 -7.17 2.01 -17.07
C GLU A 34 -8.43 2.19 -16.20
N LEU A 35 -8.42 1.72 -14.96
CA LEU A 35 -9.54 1.94 -14.02
C LEU A 35 -9.78 3.44 -13.75
N VAL A 36 -8.71 4.23 -13.61
CA VAL A 36 -8.82 5.69 -13.43
C VAL A 36 -9.38 6.37 -14.67
N GLU A 37 -8.93 5.97 -15.86
CA GLU A 37 -9.42 6.50 -17.15
C GLU A 37 -10.92 6.19 -17.33
N GLN A 38 -11.33 4.94 -17.08
CA GLN A 38 -12.72 4.51 -17.15
C GLN A 38 -13.60 5.28 -16.16
N HIS A 39 -13.14 5.45 -14.92
CA HIS A 39 -13.86 6.20 -13.90
C HIS A 39 -14.05 7.67 -14.28
N ARG A 40 -13.01 8.33 -14.81
CA ARG A 40 -13.10 9.71 -15.32
C ARG A 40 -14.05 9.84 -16.51
N ALA A 41 -14.10 8.84 -17.38
CA ALA A 41 -15.01 8.83 -18.52
C ALA A 41 -16.49 8.82 -18.12
N THR A 42 -16.82 8.39 -16.89
CA THR A 42 -18.19 8.50 -16.34
C THR A 42 -18.57 9.94 -15.94
N GLY A 43 -17.63 10.88 -15.97
CA GLY A 43 -17.80 12.24 -15.46
C GLY A 43 -17.64 12.37 -13.95
N SER A 44 -17.30 11.28 -13.24
CA SER A 44 -17.04 11.31 -11.81
C SER A 44 -15.76 12.07 -11.47
N THR A 45 -15.81 12.88 -10.41
CA THR A 45 -14.66 13.59 -9.84
C THR A 45 -14.15 12.93 -8.55
N SER A 46 -14.75 11.82 -8.11
CA SER A 46 -14.30 11.10 -6.92
C SER A 46 -13.01 10.34 -7.19
N ALA A 47 -12.24 10.05 -6.13
CA ALA A 47 -11.10 9.16 -6.23
C ALA A 47 -11.54 7.72 -6.56
N VAL A 48 -10.66 6.97 -7.23
CA VAL A 48 -10.79 5.51 -7.38
C VAL A 48 -10.07 4.86 -6.21
N ALA A 49 -10.79 4.08 -5.41
CA ALA A 49 -10.21 3.33 -4.29
C ALA A 49 -9.73 1.96 -4.77
N ILE A 50 -8.44 1.66 -4.55
CA ILE A 50 -7.82 0.38 -4.90
C ILE A 50 -7.32 -0.30 -3.61
N GLY A 51 -7.93 -1.43 -3.27
CA GLY A 51 -7.50 -2.26 -2.15
C GLY A 51 -6.40 -3.23 -2.58
N LEU A 52 -5.27 -3.24 -1.86
CA LEU A 52 -4.18 -4.18 -2.09
C LEU A 52 -3.93 -5.07 -0.87
N SER A 53 -4.14 -6.37 -1.03
CA SER A 53 -3.91 -7.38 0.01
C SER A 53 -2.88 -8.38 -0.47
N ALA A 54 -1.90 -8.67 0.38
CA ALA A 54 -0.87 -9.66 0.12
C ALA A 54 -0.19 -10.09 1.44
N PRO A 55 0.42 -11.30 1.50
CA PRO A 55 1.10 -11.79 2.70
C PRO A 55 2.18 -10.82 3.22
N GLN A 56 2.43 -10.83 4.52
CA GLN A 56 3.49 -10.00 5.09
C GLN A 56 4.86 -10.35 4.47
N GLY A 57 5.66 -9.33 4.17
CA GLY A 57 6.98 -9.50 3.55
C GLY A 57 6.96 -9.69 2.03
N CYS A 58 5.79 -9.68 1.37
CA CYS A 58 5.69 -9.82 -0.09
C CYS A 58 6.13 -8.59 -0.91
N GLY A 59 6.48 -7.47 -0.25
CA GLY A 59 6.84 -6.23 -0.93
C GLY A 59 5.66 -5.32 -1.32
N LYS A 60 4.48 -5.47 -0.68
CA LYS A 60 3.32 -4.58 -0.87
C LYS A 60 3.69 -3.10 -0.77
N THR A 61 4.40 -2.71 0.28
CA THR A 61 4.79 -1.31 0.50
C THR A 61 5.64 -0.79 -0.65
N THR A 62 6.62 -1.58 -1.11
CA THR A 62 7.46 -1.25 -2.26
C THR A 62 6.66 -1.09 -3.55
N LEU A 63 5.68 -1.97 -3.82
CA LEU A 63 4.80 -1.83 -4.98
C LEU A 63 3.95 -0.55 -4.89
N VAL A 64 3.38 -0.26 -3.71
CA VAL A 64 2.52 0.92 -3.50
C VAL A 64 3.32 2.21 -3.65
N GLU A 65 4.52 2.31 -3.06
CA GLU A 65 5.42 3.46 -3.22
C GLU A 65 5.75 3.71 -4.69
N LEU A 66 6.12 2.67 -5.44
CA LEU A 66 6.39 2.77 -6.87
C LEU A 66 5.17 3.27 -7.65
N LEU A 67 3.98 2.76 -7.35
CA LEU A 67 2.74 3.19 -8.02
C LEU A 67 2.43 4.67 -7.73
N VAL A 68 2.59 5.11 -6.47
CA VAL A 68 2.40 6.52 -6.09
C VAL A 68 3.34 7.42 -6.89
N ASP A 69 4.63 7.06 -6.96
CA ASP A 69 5.64 7.83 -7.70
C ASP A 69 5.34 7.84 -9.21
N ALA A 70 4.98 6.69 -9.79
CA ALA A 70 4.65 6.57 -11.20
C ALA A 70 3.41 7.41 -11.56
N PHE A 71 2.34 7.33 -10.77
CA PHE A 71 1.14 8.12 -11.01
C PHE A 71 1.38 9.62 -10.81
N ALA A 72 2.21 10.01 -9.85
CA ALA A 72 2.61 11.41 -9.69
C ALA A 72 3.38 11.91 -10.94
N ALA A 73 4.25 11.09 -11.51
CA ALA A 73 4.97 11.41 -12.75
C ALA A 73 4.03 11.58 -13.97
N ASP A 74 2.89 10.89 -13.99
CA ASP A 74 1.84 11.06 -15.01
C ASP A 74 0.84 12.19 -14.70
N GLY A 75 1.08 12.97 -13.65
CA GLY A 75 0.21 14.08 -13.25
C GLY A 75 -1.09 13.64 -12.56
N LEU A 76 -1.15 12.42 -12.04
CA LEU A 76 -2.26 11.94 -11.22
C LEU A 76 -1.98 12.17 -9.73
N SER A 77 -3.01 12.63 -9.01
CA SER A 77 -2.96 12.69 -7.54
C SER A 77 -3.25 11.30 -6.98
N CYS A 78 -2.28 10.71 -6.29
CA CYS A 78 -2.39 9.41 -5.64
C CYS A 78 -2.05 9.56 -4.14
N ALA A 79 -2.81 8.88 -3.29
CA ALA A 79 -2.54 8.76 -1.87
C ALA A 79 -2.57 7.28 -1.50
N ALA A 80 -1.62 6.86 -0.67
CA ALA A 80 -1.58 5.52 -0.10
C ALA A 80 -1.95 5.60 1.38
N VAL A 81 -2.71 4.61 1.83
CA VAL A 81 -3.03 4.43 3.25
C VAL A 81 -2.89 2.94 3.59
N SER A 82 -2.30 2.64 4.75
CA SER A 82 -2.21 1.28 5.26
C SER A 82 -3.27 1.04 6.31
N ILE A 83 -3.83 -0.17 6.37
CA ILE A 83 -4.68 -0.57 7.50
C ILE A 83 -3.93 -0.47 8.84
N ASP A 84 -2.61 -0.70 8.80
CA ASP A 84 -1.75 -0.62 9.97
C ASP A 84 -1.64 0.83 10.52
N ASP A 85 -1.97 1.85 9.72
CA ASP A 85 -2.00 3.25 10.18
C ASP A 85 -3.18 3.51 11.13
N PHE A 86 -4.18 2.62 11.13
CA PHE A 86 -5.38 2.70 11.94
C PHE A 86 -5.34 1.73 13.14
N TYR A 87 -4.18 1.28 13.59
CA TYR A 87 -4.11 0.55 14.86
C TYR A 87 -4.59 1.44 16.02
N LEU A 88 -5.23 0.80 17.00
CA LEU A 88 -5.50 1.42 18.29
C LEU A 88 -4.20 1.96 18.91
N THR A 89 -4.32 3.03 19.69
CA THR A 89 -3.18 3.48 20.52
C THR A 89 -2.77 2.37 21.49
N GLY A 90 -1.52 2.40 21.96
CA GLY A 90 -1.05 1.38 22.93
C GLY A 90 -1.98 1.24 24.15
N ARG A 91 -2.47 2.37 24.68
CA ARG A 91 -3.42 2.39 25.79
C ARG A 91 -4.75 1.72 25.46
N GLU A 92 -5.29 1.94 24.26
CA GLU A 92 -6.54 1.31 23.82
C GLU A 92 -6.37 -0.18 23.54
N GLN A 93 -5.22 -0.57 22.98
CA GLN A 93 -4.86 -1.97 22.81
C GLN A 93 -4.77 -2.71 24.16
N ASP A 94 -4.20 -2.08 25.19
CA ASP A 94 -4.15 -2.64 26.55
C ASP A 94 -5.57 -2.85 27.13
N ILE A 95 -6.48 -1.91 26.89
CA ILE A 95 -7.89 -2.02 27.30
C ILE A 95 -8.57 -3.19 26.59
N VAL A 96 -8.36 -3.34 25.27
CA VAL A 96 -8.91 -4.45 24.49
C VAL A 96 -8.37 -5.79 25.00
N ALA A 97 -7.05 -5.89 25.22
CA ALA A 97 -6.41 -7.10 25.73
C ALA A 97 -6.98 -7.51 27.11
N ALA A 98 -7.14 -6.55 28.03
CA ALA A 98 -7.69 -6.79 29.36
C ALA A 98 -9.18 -7.18 29.33
N THR A 99 -9.98 -6.52 28.48
CA THR A 99 -11.41 -6.82 28.31
C THR A 99 -11.65 -8.22 27.73
N HIS A 100 -10.70 -8.71 26.93
CA HIS A 100 -10.76 -10.01 26.28
C HIS A 100 -9.61 -10.93 26.68
N ALA A 101 -9.29 -10.98 27.98
CA ALA A 101 -8.12 -11.71 28.51
C ALA A 101 -8.04 -13.19 28.12
N SER A 102 -9.17 -13.86 27.86
CA SER A 102 -9.20 -15.26 27.41
C SER A 102 -9.00 -15.45 25.90
N ASN A 103 -9.01 -14.36 25.12
CA ASN A 103 -8.86 -14.41 23.67
C ASN A 103 -7.39 -14.08 23.28
N PRO A 104 -6.59 -15.09 22.88
CA PRO A 104 -5.18 -14.87 22.53
C PRO A 104 -5.00 -13.97 21.31
N LEU A 105 -6.00 -13.90 20.41
CA LEU A 105 -5.91 -13.10 19.19
C LEU A 105 -6.01 -11.59 19.44
N LEU A 106 -6.56 -11.18 20.58
CA LEU A 106 -6.75 -9.77 20.94
C LEU A 106 -5.71 -9.24 21.93
N GLN A 107 -4.73 -10.07 22.30
CA GLN A 107 -3.65 -9.66 23.21
C GLN A 107 -2.59 -8.80 22.51
N VAL A 108 -2.55 -8.84 21.17
CA VAL A 108 -1.60 -8.09 20.35
C VAL A 108 -2.31 -7.50 19.14
N ARG A 109 -1.74 -6.43 18.60
CA ARG A 109 -2.21 -5.79 17.36
C ARG A 109 -2.20 -6.77 16.19
N GLY A 110 -3.10 -6.57 15.23
CA GLY A 110 -3.11 -7.22 13.92
C GLY A 110 -4.44 -7.86 13.56
N ASN A 111 -5.08 -8.52 14.54
CA ASN A 111 -6.37 -9.16 14.30
C ASN A 111 -7.53 -8.15 14.28
N ALA A 112 -8.67 -8.57 13.72
CA ALA A 112 -9.89 -7.77 13.76
C ALA A 112 -10.26 -7.42 15.21
N GLY A 113 -10.62 -6.15 15.45
CA GLY A 113 -10.87 -5.60 16.78
C GLY A 113 -9.68 -4.83 17.38
N THR A 114 -8.54 -4.77 16.70
CA THR A 114 -7.34 -4.02 17.16
C THR A 114 -7.10 -2.70 16.42
N HIS A 115 -8.09 -2.24 15.65
CA HIS A 115 -8.02 -1.03 14.84
C HIS A 115 -9.05 0.01 15.29
N ASP A 116 -8.72 1.28 15.17
CA ASP A 116 -9.61 2.41 15.38
C ASP A 116 -10.47 2.63 14.13
N LEU A 117 -11.71 2.16 14.18
CA LEU A 117 -12.67 2.32 13.10
C LEU A 117 -13.25 3.74 12.99
N ALA A 118 -13.12 4.57 14.04
CA ALA A 118 -13.61 5.94 14.01
C ALA A 118 -12.61 6.90 13.34
N LEU A 119 -11.33 6.53 13.32
CA LEU A 119 -10.28 7.24 12.60
C LEU A 119 -10.29 6.97 11.08
N GLY A 120 -10.76 5.78 10.68
CA GLY A 120 -10.79 5.31 9.28
C GLY A 120 -12.06 5.59 8.50
#